data_AF-A0A7W7W2M4-F1
#
_entry.id   AF-A0A7W7W2M4-F1
#
_cell.length_a   1.000
_cell.length_b   1.000
_cell.length_c   1.000
_cell.angle_alpha   90.00
_cell.angle_beta   90.00
_cell.angle_gamma   90.00
#
_symmetry.space_group_name_H-M   'P 1'
#
loop_
_entity.id
_entity.type
_entity.pdbx_description
1 polymer ?
#
loop_
_entity_poly.entity_id
_entity_poly.type
_entity_poly.pdbx_seq_one_letter_code
_entity_poly.pdbx_strand_id
1 'polypeptide(L)'
;MPDTARPGDQYAPARGGHHTPQSFARKMAANEAAARGTRIGFEHPVPDWVPEELRHAVGYLADRGWHCLAAVNCEPGEILLPAEQRFVPVAEVVKHQWFIEGDLRRVRVAIPGDPSPVGKPQR
;
A
#
# COMPACT_ATOMS: atom_id res chain seq x y z
N MET A 1 23.74 23.72 1.19
CA MET A 1 23.67 22.27 0.89
C MET A 1 22.21 21.97 0.57
N PRO A 2 21.85 21.36 -0.57
CA PRO A 2 20.47 21.01 -0.81
C PRO A 2 20.11 19.86 0.12
N ASP A 3 18.98 20.02 0.81
CA ASP A 3 18.38 19.07 1.75
C ASP A 3 18.17 17.73 1.03
N THR A 4 18.90 16.70 1.46
CA THR A 4 18.92 15.36 0.84
C THR A 4 17.78 14.47 1.35
N ALA A 5 16.85 15.02 2.14
CA ALA A 5 15.70 14.27 2.61
C ALA A 5 14.88 13.77 1.42
N ARG A 6 14.81 12.46 1.25
CA ARG A 6 13.86 11.86 0.31
C ARG A 6 12.47 12.17 0.85
N PRO A 7 11.48 12.45 0.00
CA PRO A 7 10.11 12.74 0.47
C PRO A 7 9.52 11.68 1.44
N GLY A 8 9.99 10.44 1.36
CA GLY A 8 9.67 9.33 2.27
C GLY A 8 10.24 9.41 3.69
N ASP A 9 11.25 10.25 3.93
CA ASP A 9 11.88 10.44 5.24
C ASP A 9 10.98 11.16 6.25
N GLN A 10 9.83 11.70 5.78
CA GLN A 10 8.81 12.31 6.64
C GLN A 10 8.05 11.27 7.49
N TYR A 11 8.06 9.99 7.10
CA TYR A 11 7.53 8.90 7.93
C TYR A 11 8.67 8.24 8.73
N ALA A 12 9.16 8.97 9.74
CA ALA A 12 9.98 8.36 10.77
C ALA A 12 9.05 7.63 11.77
N PRO A 13 9.19 6.31 12.00
CA PRO A 13 8.59 5.73 13.19
C PRO A 13 9.14 6.49 14.41
N ALA A 14 8.35 6.62 15.48
CA ALA A 14 8.82 7.25 16.72
C ALA A 14 10.22 6.72 17.09
N ARG A 15 11.14 7.63 17.44
CA ARG A 15 12.56 7.31 17.70
C ARG A 15 12.68 6.10 18.64
N GLY A 16 13.33 5.03 18.16
CA GLY A 16 13.55 3.77 18.92
C GLY A 16 12.59 2.62 18.59
N GLY A 17 11.61 2.82 17.69
CA GLY A 17 10.70 1.75 17.29
C GLY A 17 11.28 0.84 16.20
N HIS A 18 11.34 -0.46 16.47
CA HIS A 18 11.39 -1.45 15.38
C HIS A 18 10.22 -1.21 14.43
N HIS A 19 10.44 -1.44 13.12
CA HIS A 19 9.36 -1.34 12.16
C HIS A 19 8.29 -2.41 12.48
N THR A 20 7.17 -2.00 13.08
CA THR A 20 5.98 -2.85 13.13
C THR A 20 5.50 -3.09 11.70
N PRO A 21 4.82 -4.22 11.40
CA PRO A 21 4.24 -4.45 10.07
C PRO A 21 3.35 -3.29 9.59
N GLN A 22 2.62 -2.66 10.53
CA GLN A 22 1.88 -1.41 10.31
C GLN A 22 2.79 -0.28 9.81
N SER A 23 3.91 -0.03 10.49
CA SER A 23 4.84 1.03 10.11
C SER A 23 5.54 0.76 8.77
N PHE A 24 5.76 -0.51 8.40
CA PHE A 24 6.43 -0.86 7.15
C PHE A 24 5.50 -0.64 5.94
N ALA A 25 4.27 -1.14 6.00
CA ALA A 25 3.28 -0.95 4.93
C ALA A 25 3.04 0.55 4.66
N ARG A 26 2.86 1.34 5.74
CA ARG A 26 2.70 2.80 5.64
C ARG A 26 3.92 3.49 5.08
N LYS A 27 5.13 3.11 5.49
CA LYS A 27 6.38 3.65 4.95
C LYS A 27 6.53 3.37 3.45
N MET A 28 6.23 2.14 3.01
CA MET A 28 6.27 1.81 1.58
C MET A 28 5.26 2.64 0.79
N ALA A 29 4.01 2.73 1.26
CA ALA A 29 2.99 3.56 0.64
C ALA A 29 3.38 5.05 0.62
N ALA A 30 3.95 5.59 1.70
CA ALA A 30 4.43 6.98 1.73
C ALA A 30 5.53 7.23 0.69
N ASN A 31 6.53 6.35 0.63
CA ASN A 31 7.63 6.45 -0.32
C ASN A 31 7.13 6.38 -1.77
N GLU A 32 6.24 5.43 -2.05
CA GLU A 32 5.70 5.23 -3.39
C GLU A 32 4.77 6.38 -3.82
N ALA A 33 3.93 6.88 -2.91
CA ALA A 33 3.11 8.06 -3.16
C ALA A 33 3.98 9.25 -3.55
N ALA A 34 5.05 9.50 -2.79
CA ALA A 34 5.92 10.62 -3.03
C ALA A 34 6.76 10.46 -4.31
N ALA A 35 7.19 9.24 -4.66
CA ALA A 35 7.83 8.94 -5.93
C ALA A 35 6.90 9.22 -7.13
N ARG A 36 5.57 9.08 -6.94
CA ARG A 36 4.54 9.42 -7.93
C ARG A 36 4.09 10.89 -7.87
N GLY A 37 4.75 11.73 -7.09
CA GLY A 37 4.41 13.15 -6.95
C GLY A 37 3.10 13.42 -6.19
N THR A 38 2.64 12.46 -5.39
CA THR A 38 1.45 12.62 -4.53
C THR A 38 1.82 12.40 -3.06
N ARG A 39 0.85 12.61 -2.15
CA ARG A 39 1.01 12.41 -0.71
C ARG A 39 -0.15 11.57 -0.18
N ILE A 40 0.20 10.52 0.55
CA ILE A 40 -0.75 9.70 1.31
C ILE A 40 -0.65 10.05 2.80
N GLY A 41 -1.79 10.35 3.41
CA GLY A 41 -1.93 10.62 4.85
C GLY A 41 -2.38 9.37 5.61
N PHE A 42 -1.93 9.24 6.85
CA PHE A 42 -2.29 8.15 7.77
C PHE A 42 -2.87 8.66 9.10
N GLU A 43 -3.01 9.98 9.22
CA GLU A 43 -3.56 10.71 10.35
C GLU A 43 -5.10 10.75 10.36
N HIS A 44 -5.72 10.50 9.21
CA HIS A 44 -7.17 10.46 9.10
C HIS A 44 -7.74 9.21 9.80
N PRO A 45 -8.87 9.31 10.50
CA PRO A 45 -9.52 8.16 11.10
C PRO A 45 -9.99 7.21 10.00
N VAL A 46 -9.49 5.97 10.02
CA VAL A 46 -9.88 4.94 9.05
C VAL A 46 -11.37 4.61 9.26
N PRO A 47 -12.20 4.60 8.19
CA PRO A 47 -13.62 4.37 8.33
C PRO A 47 -13.95 2.98 8.88
N ASP A 48 -15.07 2.87 9.58
CA ASP A 48 -15.43 1.61 10.27
C ASP A 48 -15.76 0.46 9.33
N TRP A 49 -16.17 0.76 8.10
CA TRP A 49 -16.41 -0.25 7.06
C TRP A 49 -15.14 -0.92 6.53
N VAL A 50 -13.95 -0.38 6.86
CA VAL A 50 -12.67 -1.00 6.50
C VAL A 50 -12.37 -2.15 7.46
N PRO A 51 -12.16 -3.38 6.95
CA PRO A 51 -11.79 -4.55 7.77
C PRO A 51 -10.57 -4.26 8.65
N GLU A 52 -10.63 -4.66 9.92
CA GLU A 52 -9.61 -4.37 10.94
C GLU A 52 -8.21 -4.77 10.47
N GLU A 53 -8.11 -5.96 9.90
CA GLU A 53 -6.89 -6.56 9.42
C GLU A 53 -6.26 -5.80 8.25
N LEU A 54 -7.02 -4.96 7.53
CA LEU A 54 -6.56 -4.12 6.41
C LEU A 54 -6.16 -2.71 6.86
N ARG A 55 -6.64 -2.24 8.01
CA ARG A 55 -6.44 -0.86 8.50
C ARG A 55 -4.98 -0.45 8.67
N HIS A 56 -4.06 -1.42 8.78
CA HIS A 56 -2.63 -1.14 8.85
C HIS A 56 -2.06 -0.56 7.54
N ALA A 57 -2.63 -0.93 6.39
CA ALA A 57 -2.12 -0.59 5.06
C ALA A 57 -2.92 0.51 4.35
N VAL A 58 -4.02 0.96 4.95
CA VAL A 58 -4.89 2.01 4.39
C VAL A 58 -4.35 3.40 4.72
N GLY A 59 -4.35 4.26 3.71
CA GLY A 59 -4.11 5.70 3.85
C GLY A 59 -5.05 6.53 2.97
N TYR A 60 -5.05 7.84 3.19
CA TYR A 60 -5.91 8.79 2.51
C TYR A 60 -5.12 9.61 1.49
N LEU A 61 -5.53 9.57 0.22
CA LEU A 61 -5.01 10.45 -0.84
C LEU A 61 -5.97 11.63 -1.00
N ALA A 62 -5.48 12.86 -0.92
CA ALA A 62 -6.34 14.05 -0.88
C ALA A 62 -7.27 14.20 -2.09
N ASP A 63 -6.81 13.76 -3.27
CA ASP A 63 -7.52 13.85 -4.55
C ASP A 63 -8.38 12.60 -4.87
N ARG A 64 -8.20 11.49 -4.13
CA ARG A 64 -8.79 10.18 -4.49
C ARG A 64 -9.50 9.47 -3.34
N GLY A 65 -9.28 9.87 -2.10
CA GLY A 65 -9.84 9.24 -0.91
C GLY A 65 -9.03 8.05 -0.41
N TRP A 66 -9.70 7.10 0.24
CA TRP A 66 -9.07 5.95 0.91
C TRP A 66 -8.48 4.94 -0.08
N HIS A 67 -7.17 4.73 0.00
CA HIS A 67 -6.41 3.81 -0.86
C HIS A 67 -5.49 2.90 -0.06
N CYS A 68 -5.18 1.75 -0.65
CA CYS A 68 -4.16 0.82 -0.18
C CYS A 68 -3.15 0.59 -1.30
N LEU A 69 -1.86 0.55 -0.99
CA LEU A 69 -0.85 0.04 -1.92
C LEU A 69 -0.95 -1.50 -1.93
N ALA A 70 -1.28 -2.08 -3.08
CA ALA A 70 -1.54 -3.51 -3.21
C ALA A 70 -0.89 -4.12 -4.45
N ALA A 71 -0.53 -5.40 -4.35
CA ALA A 71 -0.26 -6.25 -5.50
C ALA A 71 -1.59 -6.67 -6.14
N VAL A 72 -1.78 -6.38 -7.42
CA VAL A 72 -3.03 -6.67 -8.15
C VAL A 72 -2.81 -7.87 -9.07
N ASN A 73 -3.65 -8.91 -8.94
CA ASN A 73 -3.65 -10.09 -9.81
C ASN A 73 -2.28 -10.77 -9.97
N CYS A 74 -1.55 -10.88 -8.87
CA CYS A 74 -0.27 -11.61 -8.84
C CYS A 74 -0.47 -12.99 -8.18
N GLU A 75 0.44 -13.93 -8.43
CA GLU A 75 0.44 -15.27 -7.82
C GLU A 75 1.04 -15.28 -6.40
N PRO A 76 0.49 -16.06 -5.45
CA PRO A 76 1.01 -16.12 -4.08
C PRO A 76 2.53 -16.35 -4.02
N GLY A 77 3.22 -15.58 -3.20
CA GLY A 77 4.68 -15.62 -3.08
C GLY A 77 5.46 -14.82 -4.13
N GLU A 78 4.80 -14.25 -5.15
CA GLU A 78 5.45 -13.27 -6.03
C GLU A 78 5.80 -12.00 -5.23
N ILE A 79 7.08 -11.62 -5.29
CA ILE A 79 7.60 -10.41 -4.66
C ILE A 79 7.63 -9.32 -5.73
N LEU A 80 6.78 -8.31 -5.56
CA LEU A 80 6.78 -7.10 -6.37
C LEU A 80 7.65 -6.01 -5.76
N LEU A 81 8.31 -5.24 -6.63
CA LEU A 81 8.85 -3.94 -6.29
C LEU A 81 7.71 -2.97 -5.94
N PRO A 82 7.94 -1.96 -5.08
CA PRO A 82 6.92 -0.95 -4.77
C PRO A 82 6.33 -0.27 -6.02
N ALA A 83 7.16 -0.03 -7.04
CA ALA A 83 6.74 0.58 -8.30
C ALA A 83 5.76 -0.29 -9.12
N GLU A 84 5.78 -1.61 -8.93
CA GLU A 84 4.89 -2.57 -9.61
C GLU A 84 3.54 -2.71 -8.87
N GLN A 85 3.44 -2.20 -7.65
CA GLN A 85 2.21 -2.16 -6.88
C GLN A 85 1.33 -0.98 -7.30
N ARG A 86 0.04 -1.06 -6.97
CA ARG A 86 -0.95 -0.04 -7.32
C ARG A 86 -1.63 0.50 -6.08
N PHE A 87 -1.89 1.80 -6.08
CA PHE A 87 -2.85 2.38 -5.15
C PHE A 87 -4.25 2.00 -5.61
N VAL A 88 -4.89 1.07 -4.90
CA VAL A 88 -6.24 0.60 -5.17
C VAL A 88 -7.19 1.26 -4.17
N PRO A 89 -8.35 1.78 -4.61
CA PRO A 89 -9.39 2.27 -3.71
C PRO A 89 -9.78 1.19 -2.69
N VAL A 90 -9.85 1.53 -1.40
CA VAL A 90 -10.18 0.52 -0.37
C VAL A 90 -11.58 -0.06 -0.59
N ALA A 91 -12.52 0.74 -1.08
CA ALA A 91 -13.85 0.29 -1.47
C ALA A 91 -13.85 -0.75 -2.60
N GLU A 92 -12.81 -0.79 -3.43
CA GLU A 92 -12.62 -1.79 -4.47
C GLU A 92 -11.93 -3.03 -3.89
N VAL A 93 -10.90 -2.86 -3.06
CA VAL A 93 -10.23 -3.97 -2.36
C VAL A 93 -11.25 -4.84 -1.62
N VAL A 94 -12.14 -4.24 -0.81
CA VAL A 94 -13.11 -4.97 0.01
C VAL A 94 -14.23 -5.66 -0.79
N LYS A 95 -14.44 -5.28 -2.06
CA LYS A 95 -15.41 -5.93 -2.97
C LYS A 95 -14.86 -7.22 -3.58
N HIS A 96 -13.55 -7.38 -3.56
CA HIS A 96 -12.84 -8.44 -4.26
C HIS A 96 -12.19 -9.42 -3.28
N GLN A 97 -11.61 -10.48 -3.83
CA GLN A 97 -10.81 -11.38 -3.00
C GLN A 97 -9.47 -10.70 -2.72
N TRP A 98 -9.14 -10.55 -1.45
CA TRP A 98 -7.87 -9.99 -1.01
C TRP A 98 -7.31 -10.77 0.16
N PHE A 99 -6.02 -10.64 0.39
CA PHE A 99 -5.32 -11.30 1.48
C PHE A 99 -4.07 -10.54 1.88
N ILE A 100 -3.56 -10.88 3.07
CA ILE A 100 -2.37 -10.27 3.66
C ILE A 100 -1.26 -11.31 3.63
N GLU A 101 -0.14 -10.98 3.00
CA GLU A 101 0.98 -11.90 2.81
C GLU A 101 2.20 -11.54 3.66
N GLY A 102 2.76 -12.61 4.24
CA GLY A 102 4.05 -12.60 4.92
C GLY A 102 4.11 -11.71 6.16
N ASP A 103 5.29 -11.67 6.77
CA ASP A 103 5.52 -10.93 8.02
C ASP A 103 5.42 -9.40 7.82
N LEU A 104 5.63 -8.94 6.59
CA LEU A 104 5.50 -7.52 6.21
C LEU A 104 4.05 -7.09 5.95
N ARG A 105 3.09 -8.02 6.08
CA ARG A 105 1.65 -7.81 5.90
C ARG A 105 1.30 -7.05 4.61
N ARG A 106 1.87 -7.48 3.48
CA ARG A 106 1.60 -6.88 2.17
C ARG A 106 0.20 -7.22 1.73
N VAL A 107 -0.48 -6.28 1.09
CA VAL A 107 -1.85 -6.49 0.62
C VAL A 107 -1.82 -7.00 -0.82
N ARG A 108 -2.55 -8.08 -1.06
CA ARG A 108 -2.83 -8.57 -2.40
C ARG A 108 -4.32 -8.54 -2.66
N VAL A 109 -4.71 -8.18 -3.88
CA VAL A 109 -6.10 -8.16 -4.34
C VAL A 109 -6.22 -8.78 -5.72
N ALA A 110 -7.27 -9.58 -5.93
CA ALA A 110 -7.64 -10.15 -7.20
C ALA A 110 -8.82 -9.38 -7.80
N ILE A 111 -8.56 -8.49 -8.76
CA ILE A 111 -9.56 -7.62 -9.41
C ILE A 111 -9.84 -8.17 -10.82
N PRO A 112 -11.05 -8.69 -11.11
CA PRO A 112 -11.37 -9.22 -12.43
C PRO A 112 -11.15 -8.20 -13.55
N GLY A 113 -10.50 -8.62 -14.64
CA GLY A 113 -10.27 -7.77 -15.83
C GLY A 113 -9.01 -6.89 -15.77
N ASP A 114 -8.41 -6.72 -14.59
CA ASP A 114 -7.15 -5.99 -14.47
C ASP A 114 -5.94 -6.89 -14.81
N PRO A 115 -4.92 -6.37 -15.51
CA PRO A 115 -3.73 -7.16 -15.81
C PRO A 115 -2.82 -7.31 -14.59
N SER A 116 -2.11 -8.44 -14.51
CA SER A 116 -0.99 -8.62 -13.59
C SER A 116 0.18 -7.71 -14.01
N PRO A 117 0.82 -6.95 -13.10
CA PRO A 117 1.97 -6.11 -13.41
C PRO A 117 3.19 -6.93 -13.85
N VAL A 118 3.28 -8.20 -13.42
CA VAL A 118 4.37 -9.12 -13.77
C VAL A 118 4.19 -9.78 -15.14
N GLY A 119 3.09 -9.45 -15.84
CA GLY A 119 2.84 -9.90 -17.21
C GLY A 119 3.05 -11.41 -17.37
N LYS A 120 2.23 -12.25 -16.74
CA LYS A 120 2.25 -13.68 -17.04
C LYS A 120 1.18 -14.05 -18.05
N PRO A 121 1.52 -14.83 -19.10
CA PRO A 121 0.59 -15.23 -20.13
C PRO A 121 -0.56 -16.00 -19.49
N GLN A 122 -1.77 -15.78 -20.01
CA GLN A 122 -2.93 -16.64 -19.72
C GLN A 122 -2.46 -18.10 -19.78
N ARG A 123 -2.54 -18.81 -18.65
CA ARG A 123 -2.44 -20.27 -18.62
C ARG A 123 -3.82 -20.86 -18.84
#